data_AF-A0A2N4Z5B3-F1
#
_entry.id   AF-A0A2N4Z5B3-F1
#
_cell.length_a   1.000
_cell.length_b   1.000
_cell.length_c   1.000
_cell.angle_alpha   90.00
_cell.angle_beta   90.00
_cell.angle_gamma   90.00
#
_symmetry.space_group_name_H-M   'P 1'
#
loop_
_entity.id
_entity.type
_entity.pdbx_description
1 polymer ?
#
loop_
_entity_poly.entity_id
_entity_poly.type
_entity_poly.pdbx_seq_one_letter_code
_entity_poly.pdbx_strand_id
1 'polypeptide(L)'
;RDAMTQSQFEDVEVKPQAYEWLFCVAAGFPFNVSCDNLEGDVEPDRIAFQRRVHARVMTLLEQGIPERPARFIRALQHYYQTPTLTAEHFPWPEDLH
;
A
#
# COMPACT_ATOMS: atom_id res chain seq x y z
N ARG A 1 0.71 -24.24 -6.19
CA ARG A 1 -0.44 -23.71 -5.40
C ARG A 1 -1.44 -23.12 -6.39
N ASP A 2 -2.74 -23.36 -6.22
CA ASP A 2 -3.78 -22.99 -7.20
C ASP A 2 -3.98 -21.47 -7.29
N ALA A 3 -4.19 -20.94 -8.49
CA ALA A 3 -4.41 -19.51 -8.76
C ALA A 3 -5.59 -18.89 -7.97
N MET A 4 -6.55 -19.71 -7.54
CA MET A 4 -7.66 -19.27 -6.70
C MET A 4 -7.23 -18.91 -5.28
N THR A 5 -6.28 -19.66 -4.71
CA THR A 5 -5.70 -19.37 -3.39
C THR A 5 -4.91 -18.07 -3.43
N GLN A 6 -4.19 -17.84 -4.52
CA GLN A 6 -3.41 -16.61 -4.77
C GLN A 6 -4.30 -15.35 -4.75
N SER A 7 -5.42 -15.37 -5.49
CA SER A 7 -6.36 -14.24 -5.54
C SER A 7 -6.95 -13.90 -4.17
N GLN A 8 -7.29 -14.92 -3.37
CA GLN A 8 -7.84 -14.72 -2.03
C GLN A 8 -6.82 -14.10 -1.06
N PHE A 9 -5.54 -14.46 -1.20
CA PHE A 9 -4.47 -13.84 -0.44
C PHE A 9 -4.27 -12.37 -0.82
N GLU A 10 -4.29 -12.05 -2.11
CA GLU A 10 -4.18 -10.67 -2.55
C GLU A 10 -5.33 -9.80 -2.03
N ASP A 11 -6.57 -10.33 -2.00
CA ASP A 11 -7.72 -9.62 -1.44
C ASP A 11 -7.54 -9.22 0.02
N VAL A 12 -6.94 -10.10 0.84
CA VAL A 12 -6.69 -9.81 2.25
C VAL A 12 -5.47 -8.91 2.46
N GLU A 13 -4.50 -8.95 1.54
CA GLU A 13 -3.25 -8.17 1.60
C GLU A 13 -3.38 -6.73 1.07
N VAL A 14 -4.38 -6.40 0.24
CA VAL A 14 -4.57 -5.03 -0.27
C VAL A 14 -4.65 -4.00 0.87
N LYS A 15 -5.35 -4.32 1.96
CA LYS A 15 -5.54 -3.37 3.08
C LYS A 15 -4.28 -3.23 3.95
N PRO A 16 -3.61 -4.31 4.39
CA PRO A 16 -2.29 -4.23 5.02
C PRO A 16 -1.27 -3.43 4.19
N GLN A 17 -1.10 -3.76 2.91
CA GLN A 17 -0.16 -3.08 2.02
C GLN A 17 -0.49 -1.59 1.84
N ALA A 18 -1.78 -1.22 1.83
CA ALA A 18 -2.16 0.20 1.77
C ALA A 18 -1.77 0.97 3.04
N TYR A 19 -1.85 0.34 4.22
CA TYR A 19 -1.37 0.96 5.45
C TYR A 19 0.15 1.05 5.50
N GLU A 20 0.86 0.02 5.04
CA GLU A 20 2.32 0.06 4.92
C GLU A 20 2.76 1.21 4.01
N TRP A 21 2.12 1.41 2.85
CA TRP A 21 2.44 2.53 1.97
C TRP A 21 2.18 3.88 2.66
N LEU A 22 1.04 4.05 3.33
CA LEU A 22 0.75 5.26 4.12
C LEU A 22 1.83 5.52 5.19
N PHE A 23 2.31 4.48 5.87
CA PHE A 23 3.35 4.61 6.89
C PHE A 23 4.71 4.94 6.29
N CYS A 24 5.09 4.31 5.18
CA CYS A 24 6.32 4.63 4.45
C CYS A 24 6.36 6.10 4.05
N VAL A 25 5.30 6.61 3.41
CA VAL A 25 5.22 8.03 3.01
C VAL A 25 5.22 8.94 4.23
N ALA A 26 4.46 8.61 5.28
CA ALA A 26 4.42 9.39 6.53
C ALA A 26 5.77 9.43 7.27
N ALA A 27 6.69 8.54 6.94
CA ALA A 27 8.02 8.46 7.50
C ALA A 27 9.13 8.88 6.52
N GLY A 28 8.77 9.24 5.27
CA GLY A 28 9.73 9.62 4.23
C GLY A 28 10.55 8.45 3.67
N PHE A 29 10.04 7.21 3.77
CA PHE A 29 10.68 6.02 3.22
C PHE A 29 10.05 5.58 1.89
N PRO A 30 10.84 4.99 0.98
CA PRO A 30 10.30 4.37 -0.22
C PRO A 30 9.42 3.16 0.15
N PHE A 31 8.33 2.99 -0.58
CA PHE A 31 7.45 1.83 -0.49
C PHE A 31 7.67 0.94 -1.71
N ASN A 32 7.74 -0.38 -1.48
CA ASN A 32 7.67 -1.39 -2.51
C ASN A 32 6.61 -2.40 -2.08
N VAL A 33 5.78 -2.84 -3.01
CA VAL A 33 4.77 -3.84 -2.69
C VAL A 33 5.44 -5.15 -2.30
N SER A 34 5.15 -5.65 -1.10
CA SER A 34 5.65 -6.96 -0.68
C SER A 34 4.77 -8.04 -1.29
N CYS A 35 5.43 -8.89 -2.09
CA CYS A 35 4.87 -10.10 -2.64
C CYS A 35 5.53 -11.33 -1.99
N ASP A 36 6.09 -11.18 -0.78
CA ASP A 36 7.03 -12.16 -0.21
C ASP A 36 6.35 -13.48 0.20
N ASN A 37 5.03 -13.50 0.37
CA ASN A 37 4.25 -14.73 0.62
C ASN A 37 3.78 -15.44 -0.66
N LEU A 38 4.19 -14.96 -1.83
CA LEU A 38 3.80 -15.51 -3.13
C LEU A 38 4.82 -16.55 -3.60
N GLU A 39 5.29 -17.41 -2.68
CA GLU A 39 6.03 -18.64 -3.00
C GLU A 39 5.10 -19.61 -3.76
N GLY A 40 5.05 -19.44 -5.06
CA GLY A 40 4.43 -20.30 -6.05
C GLY A 40 5.13 -20.13 -7.40
N ASP A 41 5.05 -21.12 -8.28
CA ASP A 41 5.71 -21.14 -9.60
C ASP A 41 5.24 -20.05 -10.59
N VAL A 42 4.34 -19.15 -10.17
CA VAL A 42 3.77 -18.09 -10.99
C VAL A 42 4.17 -16.76 -10.39
N GLU A 43 4.92 -15.97 -11.15
CA GLU A 43 5.17 -14.58 -10.77
C GLU A 43 3.84 -13.82 -10.72
N PRO A 44 3.45 -13.28 -9.56
CA PRO A 44 2.23 -12.50 -9.43
C PRO A 44 2.37 -11.19 -10.21
N ASP A 45 1.27 -10.72 -10.80
CA ASP A 45 1.24 -9.41 -11.46
C ASP A 45 1.37 -8.30 -10.41
N ARG A 46 2.62 -7.93 -10.12
CA ARG A 46 2.97 -6.93 -9.11
C ARG A 46 2.37 -5.57 -9.44
N ILE A 47 2.25 -5.22 -10.72
CA ILE A 47 1.69 -3.95 -11.16
C ILE A 47 0.19 -3.95 -10.89
N ALA A 48 -0.53 -5.01 -11.30
CA ALA A 48 -1.96 -5.13 -11.00
C ALA A 48 -2.24 -5.11 -9.49
N PHE A 49 -1.43 -5.80 -8.69
CA PHE A 49 -1.59 -5.77 -7.24
C PHE A 49 -1.31 -4.37 -6.66
N GLN A 50 -0.23 -3.71 -7.07
CA GLN A 50 0.09 -2.35 -6.63
C GLN A 50 -1.00 -1.34 -7.03
N ARG A 51 -1.65 -1.50 -8.19
CA ARG A 51 -2.83 -0.69 -8.60
C ARG A 51 -3.99 -0.84 -7.62
N ARG A 52 -4.25 -2.06 -7.16
CA ARG A 52 -5.31 -2.34 -6.16
C ARG A 52 -4.96 -1.72 -4.81
N VAL A 53 -3.70 -1.81 -4.39
CA VAL A 53 -3.20 -1.15 -3.17
C VAL A 53 -3.35 0.38 -3.29
N HIS A 54 -2.94 0.96 -4.42
CA HIS A 54 -3.08 2.40 -4.70
C HIS A 54 -4.55 2.84 -4.61
N ALA A 55 -5.47 2.13 -5.26
CA ALA A 55 -6.90 2.43 -5.19
C ALA A 55 -7.41 2.40 -3.73
N ARG A 56 -6.90 1.47 -2.91
CA ARG A 56 -7.23 1.41 -1.49
C ARG A 56 -6.68 2.60 -0.71
N VAL A 57 -5.47 3.06 -1.01
CA VAL A 57 -4.89 4.28 -0.43
C VAL A 57 -5.76 5.49 -0.77
N MET A 58 -6.13 5.67 -2.03
CA MET A 58 -7.00 6.78 -2.46
C MET A 58 -8.33 6.79 -1.70
N THR A 59 -8.96 5.62 -1.59
CA THR A 59 -10.20 5.46 -0.80
C THR A 59 -10.01 5.86 0.66
N LEU A 60 -8.88 5.52 1.28
CA LEU A 60 -8.58 5.88 2.67
C LEU A 60 -8.33 7.39 2.84
N LEU A 61 -7.70 8.04 1.87
CA LEU A 61 -7.50 9.48 1.87
C LEU A 61 -8.83 10.25 1.69
N GLU A 62 -9.73 9.74 0.84
CA GLU A 62 -11.03 10.34 0.57
C GLU A 62 -12.05 10.11 1.70
N GLN A 63 -12.17 8.87 2.18
CA GLN A 63 -13.19 8.48 3.17
C GLN A 63 -12.73 8.68 4.62
N GLY A 64 -11.43 8.90 4.81
CA GLY A 64 -10.80 9.04 6.12
C GLY A 64 -10.09 7.78 6.58
N ILE A 65 -8.92 7.98 7.19
CA ILE A 65 -8.10 6.91 7.73
C ILE A 65 -8.62 6.54 9.13
N PRO A 66 -8.80 5.24 9.44
CA PRO A 66 -9.24 4.82 10.78
C PRO A 66 -8.32 5.33 11.90
N GLU A 67 -8.86 5.51 13.11
CA GLU A 67 -8.15 6.21 14.20
C GLU A 67 -6.79 5.60 14.54
N ARG A 68 -6.68 4.27 14.57
CA ARG A 68 -5.41 3.59 14.91
C ARG A 68 -4.29 3.90 13.90
N PRO A 69 -4.44 3.64 12.58
CA PRO A 69 -3.44 4.03 11.59
C PRO A 69 -3.25 5.55 11.51
N ALA A 70 -4.31 6.36 11.64
CA ALA A 70 -4.20 7.81 11.65
C ALA A 70 -3.30 8.32 12.79
N ARG A 71 -3.46 7.76 14.00
CA ARG A 71 -2.60 8.09 15.14
C ARG A 71 -1.13 7.75 14.88
N PHE A 72 -0.86 6.61 14.24
CA PHE A 72 0.50 6.22 13.90
C PHE A 72 1.10 7.12 12.82
N ILE A 73 0.36 7.44 11.77
CA ILE A 73 0.76 8.40 10.73
C ILE A 73 1.13 9.75 11.33
N ARG A 74 0.30 10.31 12.23
CA ARG A 74 0.60 11.57 12.92
C ARG A 74 1.90 11.50 13.72
N ALA A 75 2.14 10.37 14.40
CA ALA A 75 3.38 10.16 15.16
C ALA A 75 4.61 10.08 14.24
N LEU A 76 4.50 9.38 13.11
CA LEU A 76 5.57 9.30 12.09
C LEU A 76 5.85 10.68 11.50
N GLN A 77 4.81 11.41 11.08
CA GLN A 77 4.98 12.76 10.51
C GLN A 77 5.63 13.72 11.50
N HIS A 78 5.25 13.66 12.77
CA HIS A 78 5.88 14.46 13.83
C HIS A 78 7.33 14.03 14.08
N TYR A 79 7.65 12.74 14.03
CA TYR A 79 9.02 12.27 14.27
C TYR A 79 9.95 12.62 13.10
N TYR A 80 9.51 12.36 11.86
CA TYR A 80 10.30 12.53 10.64
C TYR A 80 10.15 13.91 9.98
N GLN A 81 9.31 14.79 10.55
CA GLN A 81 9.07 16.14 10.04
C GLN A 81 8.59 16.17 8.57
N THR A 82 7.71 15.24 8.21
CA THR A 82 7.13 15.15 6.86
C THR A 82 5.78 15.89 6.78
N PRO A 83 5.39 16.41 5.60
CA PRO A 83 4.12 17.11 5.43
C PRO A 83 2.90 16.19 5.59
N THR A 84 1.72 16.80 5.62
CA THR A 84 0.43 16.10 5.55
C THR A 84 0.36 15.23 4.30
N LEU A 85 -0.20 14.02 4.41
CA LEU A 85 -0.34 13.12 3.27
C LEU A 85 -1.35 13.70 2.26
N THR A 86 -0.96 13.71 0.99
CA THR A 86 -1.81 14.05 -0.16
C THR A 86 -1.74 12.91 -1.17
N ALA A 87 -2.71 12.86 -2.09
CA ALA A 87 -2.75 11.85 -3.15
C ALA A 87 -1.49 11.87 -4.03
N GLU A 88 -0.87 13.04 -4.22
CA GLU A 88 0.34 13.24 -5.01
C GLU A 88 1.55 12.44 -4.50
N HIS A 89 1.57 12.08 -3.21
CA HIS A 89 2.64 11.27 -2.64
C HIS A 89 2.54 9.77 -2.99
N PHE A 90 1.46 9.36 -3.65
CA PHE A 90 1.18 7.97 -4.01
C PHE A 90 1.02 7.89 -5.53
N PRO A 91 2.11 7.88 -6.31
CA PRO A 91 2.02 7.85 -7.76
C PRO A 91 1.34 6.56 -8.24
N TRP A 92 0.58 6.69 -9.33
CA TRP A 92 0.01 5.53 -10.00
C TRP A 92 1.14 4.64 -10.56
N PRO A 93 1.11 3.32 -10.33
CA PRO A 93 2.06 2.41 -10.95
C PRO A 93 1.78 2.29 -12.45
N GLU A 94 2.58 3.01 -13.23
CA GLU A 94 2.64 2.92 -14.69
C GLU A 94 3.23 1.58 -15.12
N ASP A 95 2.84 1.13 -16.31
CA ASP A 95 3.48 -0.04 -16.92
C ASP A 95 4.96 0.31 -17.22
N LEU A 96 5.88 -0.59 -16.91
CA LEU A 96 7.27 -0.44 -17.36
C LEU A 96 7.27 -0.57 -18.89
N HIS A 97 7.43 0.55 -19.60
CA HIS A 97 7.59 0.59 -21.06
C HIS A 97 8.97 0.10 -21.50
#